data_AF-A0A550D3N5-F1
#
_entry.id   AF-A0A550D3N5-F1
#
_cell.length_a   1.000
_cell.length_b   1.000
_cell.length_c   1.000
_cell.angle_alpha   90.00
_cell.angle_beta   90.00
_cell.angle_gamma   90.00
#
_symmetry.space_group_name_H-M   'P 1'
#
loop_
_entity.id
_entity.type
_entity.pdbx_description
1 polymer ?
#
loop_
_entity_poly.entity_id
_entity_poly.type
_entity_poly.pdbx_seq_one_letter_code
_entity_poly.pdbx_strand_id
1 'polypeptide(L)'
;MFNIDNLYLDKNLKLNVINVKRSHIKELITFDLMLGTQIIGRCNYFEGREYYTPWLEIDYYPVLRYMSEKLEVNLFKRIYNLLCPASKLFVTYIRDKETMEMLYKGQHPAETPLGFSILSAGFTWFKNWYFPEGGNEGFPKLQANKPLNLSDAIRQLTELKREVKSEKVRDKVEELIDHYRKSGDKLIQWEIT
;
A
#
# COMPACT_ATOMS: atom_id res chain seq x y z
N MET A 1 8.75 -18.03 -0.12
CA MET A 1 8.57 -18.08 1.34
C MET A 1 8.45 -16.65 1.81
N PHE A 2 7.28 -16.27 2.33
CA PHE A 2 7.01 -14.97 2.93
C PHE A 2 7.97 -14.75 4.12
N ASN A 3 9.10 -14.07 3.88
CA ASN A 3 10.09 -13.82 4.92
C ASN A 3 9.77 -12.49 5.61
N ILE A 4 9.02 -12.59 6.70
CA ILE A 4 8.64 -11.48 7.59
C ILE A 4 9.61 -11.29 8.75
N ASP A 5 10.65 -12.13 8.83
CA ASP A 5 11.63 -12.01 9.87
C ASP A 5 12.49 -10.78 9.56
N ASN A 6 12.45 -9.78 10.47
CA ASN A 6 13.20 -8.51 10.42
C ASN A 6 12.58 -7.38 9.58
N LEU A 7 11.32 -7.06 9.85
CA LEU A 7 10.65 -5.88 9.29
C LEU A 7 11.06 -4.58 10.00
N TYR A 8 12.12 -3.92 9.55
CA TYR A 8 12.53 -2.60 10.05
C TYR A 8 11.92 -1.46 9.23
N LEU A 9 11.33 -0.48 9.91
CA LEU A 9 10.83 0.76 9.31
C LEU A 9 11.92 1.85 9.21
N ASP A 10 12.94 1.77 10.06
CA ASP A 10 14.20 2.52 10.00
C ASP A 10 15.28 1.77 10.82
N LYS A 11 16.47 2.35 10.97
CA LYS A 11 17.61 1.78 11.73
C LYS A 11 17.25 1.23 13.11
N ASN A 12 16.30 1.83 13.80
CA ASN A 12 16.02 1.55 15.22
C ASN A 12 14.59 1.04 15.45
N LEU A 13 13.71 1.14 14.45
CA LEU A 13 12.29 0.87 14.60
C LEU A 13 11.91 -0.45 13.92
N LYS A 14 11.78 -1.50 14.72
CA LYS A 14 11.36 -2.84 14.27
C LYS A 14 9.86 -3.04 14.44
N LEU A 15 9.20 -3.51 13.38
CA LEU A 15 7.87 -4.11 13.46
C LEU A 15 7.99 -5.59 13.79
N ASN A 16 7.19 -6.02 14.75
CA ASN A 16 7.00 -7.42 15.10
C ASN A 16 5.83 -7.96 14.29
N VAL A 17 6.02 -9.14 13.71
CA VAL A 17 4.93 -9.90 13.10
C VAL A 17 4.52 -10.99 14.07
N ILE A 18 3.26 -10.98 14.46
CA ILE A 18 2.71 -11.92 15.46
C ILE A 18 1.45 -12.59 14.93
N ASN A 19 0.94 -13.57 15.67
CA ASN A 19 -0.34 -14.25 15.37
C ASN A 19 -0.42 -14.84 13.96
N VAL A 20 0.71 -15.30 13.41
CA VAL A 20 0.78 -15.88 12.07
C VAL A 20 -0.03 -17.17 12.00
N LYS A 21 -1.02 -17.22 11.11
CA LYS A 21 -1.92 -18.38 10.91
C LYS A 21 -2.15 -18.62 9.43
N ARG A 22 -2.26 -19.89 9.04
CA ARG A 22 -2.82 -20.25 7.73
C ARG A 22 -4.33 -20.37 7.87
N SER A 23 -5.06 -19.84 6.89
CA SER A 23 -6.51 -19.99 6.84
C SER A 23 -6.92 -21.35 6.24
N HIS A 24 -8.23 -21.58 6.10
CA HIS A 24 -8.76 -22.71 5.32
C HIS A 24 -8.42 -22.61 3.83
N ILE A 25 -8.13 -21.41 3.32
CA ILE A 25 -7.54 -21.19 1.99
C ILE A 25 -6.02 -21.36 2.12
N LYS A 26 -5.47 -22.36 1.42
CA LYS A 26 -4.07 -22.82 1.54
C LYS A 26 -3.02 -21.71 1.41
N GLU A 27 -3.23 -20.80 0.46
CA GLU A 27 -2.31 -19.72 0.09
C GLU A 27 -2.58 -18.43 0.87
N LEU A 28 -3.57 -18.42 1.76
CA LEU A 28 -3.92 -17.26 2.56
C LEU A 28 -3.32 -17.39 3.97
N ILE A 29 -2.45 -16.45 4.28
CA ILE A 29 -1.78 -16.29 5.57
C ILE A 29 -2.34 -15.04 6.23
N THR A 30 -2.68 -15.14 7.51
CA THR A 30 -3.08 -14.00 8.33
C THR A 30 -2.02 -13.73 9.40
N PHE A 31 -1.79 -12.47 9.73
CA PHE A 31 -0.82 -12.06 10.75
C PHE A 31 -1.11 -10.62 11.22
N ASP A 32 -0.60 -10.24 12.39
CA ASP A 32 -0.69 -8.87 12.87
C ASP A 32 0.69 -8.19 12.83
N LEU A 33 0.69 -6.91 12.46
CA LEU A 33 1.85 -6.04 12.56
C LEU A 33 1.78 -5.22 13.85
N MET A 34 2.84 -5.26 14.65
CA MET A 34 2.95 -4.53 15.90
C MET A 34 4.21 -3.69 16.00
N LEU A 35 4.08 -2.51 16.59
CA LEU A 35 5.19 -1.65 17.00
C LEU A 35 5.17 -1.50 18.52
N GLY A 36 6.13 -2.10 19.22
CA GLY A 36 6.06 -2.21 20.68
C GLY A 36 4.80 -2.96 21.10
N THR A 37 3.91 -2.31 21.84
CA THR A 37 2.59 -2.84 22.25
C THR A 37 1.44 -2.39 21.35
N GLN A 38 1.70 -1.53 20.36
CA GLN A 38 0.68 -0.95 19.50
C GLN A 38 0.45 -1.80 18.25
N ILE A 39 -0.80 -2.13 17.96
CA ILE A 39 -1.18 -2.75 16.68
C ILE A 39 -1.13 -1.68 15.59
N ILE A 40 -0.42 -1.98 14.51
CA ILE A 40 -0.30 -1.17 13.30
C ILE A 40 -1.30 -1.63 12.24
N GLY A 41 -1.52 -2.93 12.14
CA GLY A 41 -2.59 -3.46 11.31
C GLY A 41 -2.70 -4.96 11.34
N ARG A 42 -3.86 -5.45 10.93
CA ARG A 42 -4.13 -6.89 10.80
C ARG A 42 -4.12 -7.24 9.32
N CYS A 43 -3.31 -8.21 8.94
CA CYS A 43 -3.01 -8.50 7.56
C CYS A 43 -3.57 -9.84 7.11
N ASN A 44 -4.06 -9.84 5.87
CA ASN A 44 -4.38 -11.02 5.09
C ASN A 44 -3.49 -11.00 3.85
N TYR A 45 -2.62 -11.97 3.69
CA TYR A 45 -1.74 -12.09 2.52
C TYR A 45 -2.05 -13.38 1.77
N PHE A 46 -2.48 -13.21 0.52
CA PHE A 46 -2.70 -14.31 -0.41
C PHE A 46 -1.50 -14.45 -1.33
N GLU A 47 -0.84 -15.61 -1.28
CA GLU A 47 0.39 -15.90 -2.03
C GLU A 47 0.18 -16.02 -3.55
N GLY A 48 -1.08 -16.02 -4.02
CA GLY A 48 -1.43 -16.27 -5.41
C GLY A 48 -1.76 -17.73 -5.69
N ARG A 49 -2.54 -17.99 -6.75
CA ARG A 49 -2.86 -19.35 -7.23
C ARG A 49 -3.20 -19.31 -8.70
N GLU A 50 -2.47 -20.01 -9.56
CA GLU A 50 -2.73 -20.07 -11.00
C GLU A 50 -2.88 -18.67 -11.62
N TYR A 51 -4.10 -18.30 -12.01
CA TYR A 51 -4.47 -17.01 -12.61
C TYR A 51 -4.80 -15.92 -11.58
N TYR A 52 -4.85 -16.25 -10.29
CA TYR A 52 -5.04 -15.28 -9.21
C TYR A 52 -3.72 -14.65 -8.78
N THR A 53 -3.56 -13.36 -9.04
CA THR A 53 -2.39 -12.60 -8.59
C THR A 53 -2.36 -12.47 -7.06
N PRO A 54 -1.17 -12.39 -6.45
CA PRO A 54 -1.04 -12.15 -5.02
C PRO A 54 -1.68 -10.83 -4.60
N TRP A 55 -2.14 -10.78 -3.37
CA TRP A 55 -2.64 -9.54 -2.77
C TRP A 55 -2.38 -9.52 -1.27
N LEU A 56 -2.22 -8.32 -0.75
CA LEU A 56 -2.15 -8.05 0.68
C LEU A 56 -3.28 -7.10 1.04
N GLU A 57 -4.07 -7.47 2.05
CA GLU A 57 -5.01 -6.60 2.71
C GLU A 57 -4.50 -6.28 4.11
N ILE A 58 -4.63 -5.03 4.53
CA ILE A 58 -4.32 -4.59 5.88
C ILE A 58 -5.50 -3.79 6.44
N ASP A 59 -6.05 -4.28 7.56
CA ASP A 59 -6.91 -3.48 8.42
C ASP A 59 -6.03 -2.50 9.22
N TYR A 60 -5.88 -1.28 8.70
CA TYR A 60 -4.78 -0.39 9.06
C TYR A 60 -5.16 0.60 10.17
N TYR A 61 -4.16 0.90 11.00
CA TYR A 61 -4.19 1.93 12.03
C TYR A 61 -3.12 2.98 11.69
N PRO A 62 -3.49 4.24 11.39
CA PRO A 62 -2.57 5.26 10.88
C PRO A 62 -1.61 5.83 11.96
N VAL A 63 -1.26 5.03 12.97
CA VAL A 63 -0.34 5.40 14.05
C VAL A 63 1.00 5.84 13.51
N LEU A 64 1.55 5.12 12.52
CA LEU A 64 2.85 5.44 11.95
C LEU A 64 2.86 6.84 11.33
N ARG A 65 1.79 7.27 10.67
CA ARG A 65 1.70 8.61 10.09
C ARG A 65 1.70 9.70 11.15
N TYR A 66 0.99 9.49 12.26
CA TYR A 66 1.00 10.44 13.38
C TYR A 66 2.35 10.54 14.08
N MET A 67 3.15 9.47 14.05
CA MET A 67 4.54 9.51 14.52
C MET A 67 5.45 10.21 13.50
N SER A 68 5.33 9.85 12.21
CA SER A 68 6.05 10.44 11.09
C SER A 68 5.51 9.91 9.75
N GLU A 69 5.19 10.81 8.81
CA GLU A 69 4.82 10.42 7.44
C GLU A 69 5.86 9.47 6.80
N LYS A 70 7.16 9.68 7.12
CA LYS A 70 8.25 8.83 6.61
C LYS A 70 8.10 7.37 7.06
N LEU A 71 7.63 7.12 8.29
CA LEU A 71 7.46 5.76 8.81
C LEU A 71 6.31 5.03 8.11
N GLU A 72 5.21 5.73 7.84
CA GLU A 72 4.11 5.17 7.06
C GLU A 72 4.53 4.86 5.62
N VAL A 73 5.26 5.78 4.97
CA VAL A 73 5.83 5.52 3.63
C VAL A 73 6.77 4.31 3.68
N ASN A 74 7.62 4.20 4.69
CA ASN A 74 8.54 3.06 4.83
C ASN A 74 7.81 1.71 5.05
N LEU A 75 6.70 1.70 5.78
CA LEU A 75 5.83 0.52 5.86
C LEU A 75 5.34 0.12 4.47
N PHE A 76 4.79 1.06 3.72
CA PHE A 76 4.28 0.76 2.37
C PHE A 76 5.40 0.39 1.39
N LYS A 77 6.61 0.92 1.54
CA LYS A 77 7.79 0.50 0.76
C LYS A 77 8.18 -0.95 1.07
N ARG A 78 8.11 -1.38 2.34
CA ARG A 78 8.33 -2.80 2.69
C ARG A 78 7.29 -3.70 2.05
N ILE A 79 6.01 -3.30 2.11
CA ILE A 79 4.92 -4.03 1.44
C ILE A 79 5.15 -4.06 -0.07
N TYR A 80 5.55 -2.95 -0.68
CA TYR A 80 5.87 -2.89 -2.11
C TYR A 80 6.98 -3.86 -2.49
N ASN A 81 8.08 -3.92 -1.73
CA ASN A 81 9.18 -4.86 -1.96
C ASN A 81 8.75 -6.32 -1.80
N LEU A 82 7.83 -6.59 -0.87
CA LEU A 82 7.31 -7.92 -0.58
C LEU A 82 6.39 -8.45 -1.68
N LEU A 83 5.61 -7.56 -2.30
CA LEU A 83 4.65 -7.91 -3.32
C LEU A 83 5.32 -8.19 -4.68
N CYS A 84 4.84 -9.21 -5.38
CA CYS A 84 5.21 -9.49 -6.76
C CYS A 84 4.65 -8.40 -7.70
N PRO A 85 5.20 -8.25 -8.93
CA PRO A 85 4.57 -7.42 -9.95
C PRO A 85 3.08 -7.75 -10.15
N ALA A 86 2.27 -6.74 -10.48
CA ALA A 86 0.80 -6.85 -10.62
C ALA A 86 0.02 -7.27 -9.36
N SER A 87 0.67 -7.33 -8.19
CA SER A 87 -0.03 -7.59 -6.93
C SER A 87 -0.83 -6.39 -6.46
N LYS A 88 -1.87 -6.67 -5.66
CA LYS A 88 -2.79 -5.66 -5.14
C LYS A 88 -2.54 -5.44 -3.64
N LEU A 89 -2.60 -4.19 -3.22
CA LEU A 89 -2.64 -3.77 -1.82
C LEU A 89 -4.04 -3.21 -1.54
N PHE A 90 -4.67 -3.67 -0.47
CA PHE A 90 -5.92 -3.12 0.04
C PHE A 90 -5.69 -2.59 1.45
N VAL A 91 -6.00 -1.32 1.70
CA VAL A 91 -5.80 -0.68 3.00
C VAL A 91 -7.13 -0.13 3.48
N THR A 92 -7.60 -0.59 4.65
CA THR A 92 -8.79 0.02 5.25
C THR A 92 -8.47 1.45 5.69
N TYR A 93 -9.41 2.37 5.48
CA TYR A 93 -9.24 3.78 5.88
C TYR A 93 -10.31 4.24 6.88
N ILE A 94 -11.07 3.32 7.48
CA ILE A 94 -12.15 3.67 8.42
C ILE A 94 -11.66 4.40 9.67
N ARG A 95 -10.40 4.19 10.06
CA ARG A 95 -9.75 4.86 11.21
C ARG A 95 -8.98 6.11 10.80
N ASP A 96 -9.06 6.51 9.54
CA ASP A 96 -8.37 7.65 8.96
C ASP A 96 -9.40 8.69 8.52
N LYS A 97 -9.77 9.56 9.48
CA LYS A 97 -10.82 10.57 9.27
C LYS A 97 -10.50 11.52 8.12
N GLU A 98 -9.25 11.93 7.98
CA GLU A 98 -8.84 12.87 6.94
C GLU A 98 -8.94 12.25 5.54
N THR A 99 -8.39 11.04 5.35
CA THR A 99 -8.55 10.31 4.09
C THR A 99 -10.02 10.06 3.77
N MET A 100 -10.81 9.65 4.77
CA MET A 100 -12.24 9.41 4.61
C MET A 100 -12.97 10.67 4.13
N GLU A 101 -12.76 11.82 4.79
CA GLU A 101 -13.40 13.08 4.43
C GLU A 101 -13.02 13.57 3.02
N MET A 102 -11.75 13.39 2.62
CA MET A 102 -11.29 13.75 1.28
C MET A 102 -11.95 12.87 0.21
N LEU A 103 -12.04 11.56 0.45
CA LEU A 103 -12.72 10.63 -0.46
C LEU A 103 -14.22 10.93 -0.57
N TYR A 104 -14.89 11.27 0.54
CA TYR A 104 -16.29 11.68 0.52
C TYR A 104 -16.53 12.96 -0.30
N LYS A 105 -15.56 13.87 -0.32
CA LYS A 105 -15.59 15.08 -1.16
C LYS A 105 -15.24 14.82 -2.63
N GLY A 106 -15.00 13.56 -3.00
CA GLY A 106 -14.68 13.17 -4.37
C GLY A 106 -13.24 13.49 -4.78
N GLN A 107 -12.32 13.69 -3.82
CA GLN A 107 -10.89 13.82 -4.15
C GLN A 107 -10.34 12.49 -4.69
N HIS A 108 -9.33 12.59 -5.55
CA HIS A 108 -8.73 11.38 -6.11
C HIS A 108 -8.02 10.59 -5.00
N PRO A 109 -8.07 9.23 -4.97
CA PRO A 109 -7.53 8.46 -3.85
C PRO A 109 -6.05 8.74 -3.55
N ALA A 110 -5.23 8.92 -4.58
CA ALA A 110 -3.81 9.26 -4.45
C ALA A 110 -3.55 10.66 -3.85
N GLU A 111 -4.56 11.54 -3.78
CA GLU A 111 -4.45 12.87 -3.17
C GLU A 111 -4.70 12.85 -1.67
N THR A 112 -5.29 11.78 -1.13
CA THR A 112 -5.47 11.64 0.31
C THR A 112 -4.15 11.36 1.01
N PRO A 113 -3.99 11.68 2.32
CA PRO A 113 -2.73 11.43 3.00
C PRO A 113 -2.32 9.95 2.97
N LEU A 114 -3.28 9.02 3.17
CA LEU A 114 -3.02 7.59 3.00
C LEU A 114 -2.58 7.24 1.57
N GLY A 115 -3.32 7.71 0.55
CA GLY A 115 -3.00 7.44 -0.84
C GLY A 115 -1.66 8.02 -1.27
N PHE A 116 -1.28 9.18 -0.75
CA PHE A 116 0.00 9.82 -1.01
C PHE A 116 1.17 9.03 -0.41
N SER A 117 1.01 8.47 0.80
CA SER A 117 2.02 7.58 1.40
C SER A 117 2.21 6.31 0.57
N ILE A 118 1.11 5.73 0.07
CA ILE A 118 1.14 4.55 -0.81
C ILE A 118 1.77 4.88 -2.17
N LEU A 119 1.44 6.03 -2.78
CA LEU A 119 2.07 6.51 -4.01
C LEU A 119 3.58 6.70 -3.81
N SER A 120 3.97 7.32 -2.70
CA SER A 120 5.37 7.55 -2.33
C SER A 120 6.16 6.26 -2.11
N ALA A 121 5.47 5.14 -1.91
CA ALA A 121 6.07 3.81 -1.85
C ALA A 121 6.20 3.12 -3.23
N GLY A 122 5.68 3.72 -4.31
CA GLY A 122 5.87 3.26 -5.70
C GLY A 122 4.67 2.55 -6.32
N PHE A 123 3.53 2.47 -5.63
CA PHE A 123 2.27 1.99 -6.22
C PHE A 123 1.73 3.03 -7.21
N THR A 124 1.18 2.56 -8.33
CA THR A 124 0.95 3.42 -9.51
C THR A 124 -0.51 3.54 -9.94
N TRP A 125 -1.38 2.65 -9.48
CA TRP A 125 -2.80 2.66 -9.81
C TRP A 125 -3.64 2.56 -8.55
N PHE A 126 -4.75 3.30 -8.49
CA PHE A 126 -5.55 3.47 -7.29
C PHE A 126 -7.05 3.29 -7.56
N LYS A 127 -7.76 2.73 -6.59
CA LYS A 127 -9.23 2.69 -6.59
C LYS A 127 -9.77 2.81 -5.18
N ASN A 128 -10.80 3.63 -5.02
CA ASN A 128 -11.58 3.69 -3.79
C ASN A 128 -12.70 2.64 -3.81
N TRP A 129 -12.74 1.78 -2.80
CA TRP A 129 -13.83 0.84 -2.56
C TRP A 129 -14.65 1.32 -1.36
N TYR A 130 -15.68 2.11 -1.66
CA TYR A 130 -16.68 2.57 -0.70
C TYR A 130 -17.97 1.78 -0.91
N PHE A 131 -18.47 1.14 0.15
CA PHE A 131 -19.69 0.34 0.14
C PHE A 131 -20.65 0.83 1.22
N PRO A 132 -21.67 1.63 0.87
CA PRO A 132 -22.61 2.18 1.83
C PRO A 132 -23.94 1.39 1.94
N GLU A 133 -24.00 0.07 1.81
CA GLU A 133 -25.30 -0.63 1.82
C GLU A 133 -25.32 -1.98 2.56
N GLY A 134 -25.46 -1.95 3.90
CA GLY A 134 -26.35 -2.90 4.57
C GLY A 134 -25.91 -4.35 4.82
N GLY A 135 -24.60 -4.67 4.80
CA GLY A 135 -24.06 -5.79 5.58
C GLY A 135 -23.69 -7.06 4.81
N ASN A 136 -22.41 -7.12 4.43
CA ASN A 136 -21.50 -8.29 4.39
C ASN A 136 -20.15 -7.89 3.76
N GLU A 137 -20.12 -6.71 3.15
CA GLU A 137 -18.97 -6.10 2.50
C GLU A 137 -18.10 -5.47 3.59
N GLY A 138 -16.85 -5.91 3.70
CA GLY A 138 -15.94 -5.46 4.76
C GLY A 138 -15.73 -3.94 4.81
N PHE A 139 -14.90 -3.48 5.74
CA PHE A 139 -14.60 -2.05 5.90
C PHE A 139 -14.16 -1.38 4.59
N PRO A 140 -14.46 -0.08 4.39
CA PRO A 140 -14.08 0.65 3.20
C PRO A 140 -12.55 0.65 3.00
N LYS A 141 -12.10 0.46 1.75
CA LYS A 141 -10.68 0.21 1.42
C LYS A 141 -10.20 1.04 0.25
N LEU A 142 -8.97 1.50 0.35
CA LEU A 142 -8.21 2.03 -0.77
C LEU A 142 -7.40 0.88 -1.36
N GLN A 143 -7.62 0.58 -2.63
CA GLN A 143 -6.81 -0.35 -3.38
C GLN A 143 -5.69 0.41 -4.10
N ALA A 144 -4.48 -0.14 -4.03
CA ALA A 144 -3.36 0.28 -4.87
C ALA A 144 -2.64 -0.91 -5.49
N ASN A 145 -2.14 -0.77 -6.72
CA ASN A 145 -1.46 -1.88 -7.41
C ASN A 145 0.03 -1.60 -7.60
N LYS A 146 0.85 -2.64 -7.40
CA LYS A 146 2.23 -2.65 -7.87
C LYS A 146 2.18 -2.87 -9.39
N PRO A 147 2.85 -2.03 -10.20
CA PRO A 147 2.80 -2.17 -11.65
C PRO A 147 3.34 -3.53 -12.10
N LEU A 148 2.87 -4.02 -13.25
CA LEU A 148 3.35 -5.28 -13.82
C LEU A 148 4.80 -5.16 -14.30
N ASN A 149 5.14 -4.03 -14.91
CA ASN A 149 6.45 -3.75 -15.48
C ASN A 149 6.63 -2.23 -15.66
N LEU A 150 7.79 -1.82 -16.19
CA LEU A 150 8.13 -0.42 -16.43
C LEU A 150 7.11 0.31 -17.32
N SER A 151 6.72 -0.30 -18.45
CA SER A 151 5.78 0.32 -19.39
C SER A 151 4.41 0.53 -18.74
N ASP A 152 3.96 -0.43 -17.95
CA ASP A 152 2.72 -0.36 -17.20
C ASP A 152 2.78 0.74 -16.11
N ALA A 153 3.91 0.84 -15.40
CA ALA A 153 4.14 1.89 -14.41
C ALA A 153 4.06 3.29 -15.04
N ILE A 154 4.77 3.54 -16.14
CA ILE A 154 4.78 4.84 -16.83
C ILE A 154 3.39 5.18 -17.34
N ARG A 155 2.68 4.22 -17.93
CA ARG A 155 1.32 4.42 -18.44
C ARG A 155 0.37 4.82 -17.31
N GLN A 156 0.33 4.04 -16.22
CA GLN A 156 -0.55 4.30 -15.07
C GLN A 156 -0.22 5.62 -14.38
N LEU A 157 1.07 5.95 -14.20
CA LEU A 157 1.48 7.23 -13.63
C LEU A 157 1.12 8.42 -14.52
N THR A 158 1.23 8.26 -15.85
CA THR A 158 0.83 9.31 -16.80
C THR A 158 -0.68 9.54 -16.77
N GLU A 159 -1.47 8.47 -16.66
CA GLU A 159 -2.93 8.55 -16.45
C GLU A 159 -3.23 9.26 -15.13
N LEU A 160 -2.62 8.80 -14.03
CA LEU A 160 -2.79 9.38 -12.69
C LEU A 160 -2.50 10.88 -12.67
N LYS A 161 -1.42 11.33 -13.31
CA LYS A 161 -1.03 12.75 -13.40
C LYS A 161 -2.15 13.62 -13.98
N ARG A 162 -2.92 13.10 -14.94
CA ARG A 162 -4.03 13.81 -15.59
C ARG A 162 -5.26 13.90 -14.70
N GLU A 163 -5.46 12.91 -13.82
CA GLU A 163 -6.62 12.79 -12.95
C GLU A 163 -6.48 13.62 -11.66
N VAL A 164 -5.26 13.70 -11.11
CA VAL A 164 -4.98 14.46 -9.88
C VAL A 164 -4.90 15.97 -10.16
N LYS A 165 -5.32 16.76 -9.17
CA LYS A 165 -5.31 18.22 -9.18
C LYS A 165 -4.17 18.80 -8.34
N SER A 166 -3.75 18.10 -7.29
CA SER A 166 -2.69 18.51 -6.37
C SER A 166 -1.31 18.55 -7.04
N GLU A 167 -0.66 19.71 -7.00
CA GLU A 167 0.73 19.89 -7.46
C GLU A 167 1.70 18.93 -6.75
N LYS A 168 1.59 18.83 -5.42
CA LYS A 168 2.40 17.90 -4.61
C LYS A 168 2.33 16.46 -5.12
N VAL A 169 1.15 16.02 -5.57
CA VAL A 169 0.94 14.66 -6.09
C VAL A 169 1.50 14.55 -7.51
N ARG A 170 1.31 15.56 -8.35
CA ARG A 170 1.90 15.61 -9.70
C ARG A 170 3.42 15.57 -9.67
N ASP A 171 4.05 16.32 -8.77
CA ASP A 171 5.51 16.32 -8.58
C ASP A 171 6.00 14.92 -8.18
N LYS A 172 5.30 14.27 -7.25
CA LYS A 172 5.63 12.90 -6.85
C LYS A 172 5.48 11.90 -8.01
N VAL A 173 4.46 12.07 -8.84
CA VAL A 173 4.26 11.25 -10.03
C VAL A 173 5.40 11.44 -11.03
N GLU A 174 5.83 12.68 -11.27
CA GLU A 174 6.97 12.98 -12.14
C GLU A 174 8.27 12.36 -11.61
N GLU A 175 8.54 12.50 -10.31
CA GLU A 175 9.70 11.87 -9.64
C GLU A 175 9.71 10.35 -9.86
N LEU A 176 8.57 9.68 -9.74
CA LEU A 176 8.45 8.24 -9.96
C LEU A 176 8.67 7.88 -11.43
N ILE A 177 8.10 8.64 -12.38
CA ILE A 177 8.32 8.43 -13.82
C ILE A 177 9.82 8.54 -14.15
N ASP A 178 10.49 9.56 -13.63
CA ASP A 178 11.91 9.78 -13.86
C ASP A 178 12.78 8.69 -13.23
N HIS A 179 12.40 8.22 -12.04
CA HIS A 179 13.04 7.05 -11.42
C HIS A 179 12.92 5.83 -12.33
N TYR A 180 11.71 5.48 -12.76
CA TYR A 180 11.45 4.34 -13.63
C TYR A 180 12.23 4.40 -14.95
N ARG A 181 12.34 5.58 -15.57
CA ARG A 181 13.15 5.78 -16.79
C ARG A 181 14.64 5.54 -16.58
N LYS A 182 15.18 5.85 -15.40
CA LYS A 182 16.61 5.66 -15.06
C LYS A 182 16.93 4.20 -14.68
N SER A 183 15.95 3.44 -14.20
CA SER A 183 16.14 2.09 -13.63
C SER A 183 16.32 0.95 -14.65
N GLY A 184 16.29 1.22 -15.96
CA GLY A 184 16.66 0.26 -17.02
C GLY A 184 15.93 -1.09 -16.92
N ASP A 185 14.60 -1.07 -17.01
CA ASP A 185 13.65 -2.19 -16.96
C ASP A 185 13.33 -2.82 -15.60
N LYS A 186 13.94 -2.35 -14.50
CA LYS A 186 13.64 -2.87 -13.16
C LYS A 186 12.53 -2.08 -12.48
N LEU A 187 11.60 -2.80 -11.84
CA LEU A 187 10.71 -2.19 -10.87
C LEU A 187 11.50 -1.71 -9.65
N ILE A 188 10.90 -0.80 -8.88
CA ILE A 188 11.56 -0.23 -7.70
C ILE A 188 11.87 -1.33 -6.69
N GLN A 189 13.05 -1.28 -6.11
CA GLN A 189 13.40 -2.04 -4.92
C GLN A 189 13.97 -1.05 -3.91
N TRP A 190 13.23 -0.81 -2.83
CA TRP A 190 13.63 0.18 -1.85
C TRP A 190 14.68 -0.38 -0.88
N GLU A 191 15.80 0.32 -0.77
CA GLU A 191 16.64 0.25 0.42
C GLU A 191 16.02 1.12 1.50
N ILE A 192 15.63 0.49 2.61
CA ILE A 192 15.07 1.19 3.75
C ILE A 192 16.13 1.09 4.84
N THR A 193 16.83 2.21 5.00
CA THR A 193 17.81 2.48 6.05
C THR A 193 17.17 3.17 7.23
#